data_AF-A0A1Q5U788-F1
#
_entry.id   AF-A0A1Q5U788-F1
#
_cell.length_a   1.000
_cell.length_b   1.000
_cell.length_c   1.000
_cell.angle_alpha   90.00
_cell.angle_beta   90.00
_cell.angle_gamma   90.00
#
_symmetry.space_group_name_H-M   'P 1'
#
loop_
_entity.id
_entity.type
_entity.pdbx_description
1 polymer ?
#
loop_
_entity_poly.entity_id
_entity_poly.type
_entity_poly.pdbx_seq_one_letter_code
_entity_poly.pdbx_strand_id
1 'polypeptide(L)'
;MDNYVMQVVCTFRSSSPSKMFINDSTSLDSDLRPEFFNLGYDLFLDRSTIKATFIPSDIFDDTSALFQHLPSKLNIINAASFFHFFDWGRQVAVTKQVVKLLRPVPGSLLTGRHSGNVQPGKREGSEL
;
A
#
# COMPACT_ATOMS: atom_id res chain seq x y z
N MET A 1 -18.79 11.25 5.82
CA MET A 1 -17.34 11.55 5.87
C MET A 1 -16.69 10.61 4.89
N ASP A 2 -15.97 11.12 3.91
CA ASP A 2 -15.34 10.27 2.90
C ASP A 2 -14.22 9.46 3.56
N ASN A 3 -14.29 8.14 3.38
CA ASN A 3 -13.29 7.19 3.86
C ASN A 3 -12.42 6.78 2.67
N TYR A 4 -11.12 7.05 2.74
CA TYR A 4 -10.17 6.62 1.71
C TYR A 4 -9.37 5.44 2.21
N VAL A 5 -9.36 4.38 1.41
CA VAL A 5 -8.60 3.16 1.67
C VAL A 5 -7.57 3.01 0.57
N MET A 6 -6.31 2.84 0.96
CA MET A 6 -5.21 2.64 0.01
C MET A 6 -4.54 1.29 0.24
N GLN A 7 -4.25 0.59 -0.85
CA GLN A 7 -3.31 -0.53 -0.86
C GLN A 7 -1.96 -0.06 -1.40
N VAL A 8 -0.88 -0.39 -0.68
CA VAL A 8 0.50 -0.07 -1.06
C VAL A 8 1.20 -1.35 -1.52
N VAL A 9 1.58 -1.37 -2.80
CA VAL A 9 2.21 -2.48 -3.52
C VAL A 9 1.32 -3.71 -3.66
N CYS A 10 1.13 -4.13 -4.91
CA CYS A 10 0.22 -5.20 -5.27
C CYS A 10 0.93 -6.17 -6.23
N THR A 11 1.66 -7.15 -5.70
CA THR A 11 2.16 -8.22 -6.58
C THR A 11 1.03 -9.18 -6.97
N PHE A 12 -0.04 -9.29 -6.17
CA PHE A 12 -1.25 -10.02 -6.52
C PHE A 12 -2.42 -9.40 -5.75
N ARG A 13 -3.45 -8.87 -6.43
CA ARG A 13 -4.70 -8.55 -5.72
C ARG A 13 -5.16 -9.87 -5.10
N SER A 14 -5.49 -9.90 -3.82
CA SER A 14 -6.22 -11.08 -3.33
C SER A 14 -7.56 -11.09 -4.06
N SER A 15 -8.15 -12.26 -4.34
CA SER A 15 -9.51 -12.41 -4.90
C SER A 15 -10.63 -11.79 -4.05
N SER A 16 -10.26 -11.01 -3.04
CA SER A 16 -11.16 -10.27 -2.17
C SER A 16 -10.77 -8.78 -2.09
N PRO A 17 -10.82 -8.00 -3.20
CA PRO A 17 -11.07 -6.55 -3.08
C PRO A 17 -12.32 -6.32 -2.19
N SER A 18 -13.23 -7.32 -2.19
CA SER A 18 -14.48 -7.46 -1.46
C SER A 18 -14.45 -7.47 0.06
N LYS A 19 -13.30 -7.70 0.73
CA LYS A 19 -13.30 -7.87 2.20
C LYS A 19 -12.73 -6.70 3.00
N MET A 20 -12.07 -5.74 2.34
CA MET A 20 -11.74 -4.46 2.98
C MET A 20 -12.60 -3.32 2.43
N PHE A 21 -13.83 -3.63 2.02
CA PHE A 21 -14.82 -2.61 1.79
C PHE A 21 -15.44 -2.21 3.13
N ILE A 22 -14.94 -1.09 3.66
CA ILE A 22 -15.84 -0.21 4.42
C ILE A 22 -16.83 0.31 3.38
N ASN A 23 -18.14 0.06 3.57
CA ASN A 23 -19.17 0.59 2.67
C ASN A 23 -18.95 2.10 2.44
N ASP A 24 -19.15 2.56 1.20
CA ASP A 24 -18.98 3.95 0.76
C ASP A 24 -17.54 4.52 0.84
N SER A 25 -16.52 3.66 0.88
CA SER A 25 -15.11 4.08 0.80
C SER A 25 -14.60 4.20 -0.64
N THR A 26 -13.72 5.17 -0.87
CA THR A 26 -12.98 5.28 -2.14
C THR A 26 -11.71 4.44 -2.06
N SER A 27 -11.57 3.49 -2.99
CA SER A 27 -10.40 2.60 -3.07
C SER A 27 -9.31 3.19 -3.96
N LEU A 28 -8.09 3.21 -3.44
CA LEU A 28 -6.87 3.63 -4.11
C LEU A 28 -5.86 2.49 -4.10
N ASP A 29 -5.12 2.31 -5.18
CA ASP A 29 -4.04 1.35 -5.26
C ASP A 29 -2.82 2.04 -5.87
N SER A 30 -1.66 1.81 -5.30
CA SER A 30 -0.42 2.41 -5.77
C SER A 30 0.72 1.41 -5.75
N ASP A 31 1.45 1.42 -6.86
CA ASP A 31 2.60 0.58 -7.09
C ASP A 31 3.64 1.39 -7.88
N LEU A 32 4.92 1.04 -7.72
CA LEU A 32 5.98 1.60 -8.55
C LEU A 32 5.83 1.17 -10.02
N ARG A 33 5.22 0.00 -10.25
CA ARG A 33 5.14 -0.67 -11.55
C ARG A 33 3.69 -0.67 -12.08
N PRO A 34 3.33 0.22 -13.02
CA PRO A 34 1.97 0.28 -13.56
C PRO A 34 1.55 -1.00 -14.30
N GLU A 35 2.51 -1.82 -14.73
CA GLU A 35 2.24 -3.10 -15.41
C GLU A 35 1.46 -4.08 -14.52
N PHE A 36 1.62 -4.00 -13.19
CA PHE A 36 0.87 -4.83 -12.25
C PHE A 36 -0.62 -4.50 -12.21
N PHE A 37 -1.03 -3.28 -12.55
CA PHE A 37 -2.45 -2.93 -12.66
C PHE A 37 -3.10 -3.67 -13.82
N ASN A 38 -2.41 -3.73 -14.97
CA ASN A 38 -2.89 -4.47 -16.14
C ASN A 38 -2.94 -5.97 -15.87
N LEU A 39 -1.90 -6.53 -15.26
CA LEU A 39 -1.90 -7.93 -14.84
C LEU A 39 -3.05 -8.23 -13.88
N GLY A 40 -3.35 -7.33 -12.94
CA GLY A 40 -4.51 -7.46 -12.06
C GLY A 40 -5.82 -7.57 -12.83
N TYR A 41 -6.06 -6.72 -13.83
CA TYR A 41 -7.25 -6.82 -14.66
C TYR A 41 -7.32 -8.14 -15.44
N ASP A 42 -6.19 -8.63 -15.95
CA ASP A 42 -6.16 -9.87 -16.73
C ASP A 42 -6.39 -11.11 -15.83
N LEU A 43 -5.94 -11.04 -14.56
CA LEU A 43 -6.14 -12.11 -13.57
C LEU A 43 -7.56 -12.13 -12.98
N PHE A 44 -8.16 -10.97 -12.73
CA PHE A 44 -9.44 -10.84 -12.02
C PHE A 44 -10.63 -10.54 -12.93
N LEU A 45 -10.39 -10.22 -14.19
CA LEU A 45 -11.42 -9.96 -15.22
C LEU A 45 -12.46 -8.90 -14.81
N ASP A 46 -12.03 -7.90 -14.03
CA ASP A 46 -12.88 -6.92 -13.35
C ASP A 46 -12.74 -5.48 -13.90
N ARG A 47 -12.13 -5.32 -15.08
CA ARG A 47 -11.80 -4.01 -15.65
C ARG A 47 -12.99 -3.06 -15.78
N SER A 48 -14.19 -3.59 -16.01
CA SER A 48 -15.43 -2.81 -16.14
C SER A 48 -16.22 -2.65 -14.83
N THR A 49 -15.86 -3.37 -13.77
CA THR A 49 -16.66 -3.46 -12.54
C THR A 49 -15.96 -2.89 -11.32
N ILE A 50 -14.62 -2.93 -11.27
CA ILE A 50 -13.86 -2.38 -10.15
C ILE A 50 -13.95 -0.85 -10.13
N LYS A 51 -14.21 -0.29 -8.94
CA LYS A 51 -14.27 1.15 -8.69
C LYS A 51 -13.06 1.60 -7.86
N ALA A 52 -11.87 1.43 -8.43
CA ALA A 52 -10.61 1.81 -7.79
C ALA A 52 -9.80 2.74 -8.69
N THR A 53 -9.08 3.67 -8.07
CA THR A 53 -8.14 4.56 -8.76
C THR A 53 -6.72 4.03 -8.58
N PHE A 54 -6.00 3.86 -9.69
CA PHE A 54 -4.63 3.36 -9.72
C PHE A 54 -3.65 4.50 -9.90
N ILE A 55 -2.66 4.60 -9.02
CA ILE A 55 -1.67 5.68 -9.01
C ILE A 55 -0.27 5.06 -9.09
N PRO A 56 0.41 5.06 -10.24
CA PRO A 56 1.81 4.68 -10.28
C PRO A 56 2.63 5.69 -9.47
N SER A 57 3.43 5.22 -8.51
CA SER A 57 4.20 6.08 -7.63
C SER A 57 5.42 5.39 -7.05
N ASP A 58 6.53 6.11 -6.97
CA ASP A 58 7.59 5.80 -6.01
C ASP A 58 7.17 6.35 -4.64
N ILE A 59 7.28 5.53 -3.60
CA ILE A 59 6.94 5.92 -2.22
C ILE A 59 8.00 6.83 -1.59
N PHE A 60 9.20 6.86 -2.15
CA PHE A 60 10.30 7.73 -1.70
C PHE A 60 10.34 9.08 -2.43
N ASP A 61 9.51 9.26 -3.46
CA ASP A 61 9.38 10.51 -4.20
C ASP A 61 8.19 11.32 -3.66
N ASP A 62 8.47 12.28 -2.76
CA ASP A 62 7.47 13.20 -2.21
C ASP A 62 6.83 14.10 -3.29
N THR A 63 7.39 14.14 -4.51
CA THR A 63 6.81 14.88 -5.65
C THR A 63 5.85 14.04 -6.48
N SER A 64 5.64 12.76 -6.15
CA SER A 64 4.75 11.89 -6.92
C SER A 64 3.28 12.30 -6.81
N ALA A 65 2.47 11.84 -7.77
CA ALA A 65 1.03 12.08 -7.77
C ALA A 65 0.33 11.60 -6.47
N LEU A 66 0.88 10.57 -5.82
CA LEU A 66 0.40 10.08 -4.54
C LEU A 66 0.50 11.16 -3.45
N PHE A 67 1.66 11.81 -3.32
CA PHE A 67 1.91 12.82 -2.30
C PHE A 67 1.37 14.21 -2.66
N GLN A 68 1.21 14.54 -3.94
CA GLN A 68 0.62 15.81 -4.36
C GLN A 68 -0.90 15.86 -4.11
N HIS A 69 -1.61 14.74 -4.31
CA HIS A 69 -3.09 14.75 -4.31
C HIS A 69 -3.72 14.19 -3.04
N LEU A 70 -3.02 13.30 -2.31
CA LEU A 70 -3.55 12.57 -1.16
C LEU A 70 -2.89 12.81 0.21
N PRO A 71 -2.06 13.85 0.45
CA PRO A 71 -1.39 14.00 1.74
C PRO A 71 -2.42 14.20 2.86
N SER A 72 -2.29 13.41 3.92
CA SER A 72 -3.21 13.37 5.08
C SER A 72 -4.69 13.14 4.75
N LYS A 73 -5.01 12.48 3.63
CA LYS A 73 -6.40 12.17 3.25
C LYS A 73 -6.81 10.72 3.53
N LEU A 74 -5.85 9.82 3.73
CA LEU A 74 -6.11 8.39 3.83
C LEU A 74 -6.50 7.98 5.26
N ASN A 75 -7.57 7.22 5.38
CA ASN A 75 -8.00 6.66 6.66
C ASN A 75 -7.31 5.33 6.93
N ILE A 76 -7.27 4.48 5.91
CA ILE A 76 -6.71 3.14 6.06
C ILE A 76 -5.70 2.91 4.97
N ILE A 77 -4.50 2.50 5.36
CA ILE A 77 -3.46 2.06 4.44
C ILE A 77 -3.17 0.59 4.73
N ASN A 78 -3.37 -0.27 3.74
CA ASN A 78 -2.93 -1.66 3.78
C ASN A 78 -1.56 -1.79 3.09
N ALA A 79 -0.53 -2.17 3.85
CA ALA A 79 0.85 -2.35 3.39
C ALA A 79 1.33 -3.80 3.65
N ALA A 80 0.45 -4.78 3.39
CA ALA A 80 0.75 -6.19 3.60
C ALA A 80 1.95 -6.65 2.75
N SER A 81 2.94 -7.28 3.39
CA SER A 81 4.16 -7.71 2.69
C SER A 81 4.83 -6.58 1.90
N PHE A 82 4.84 -5.35 2.41
CA PHE A 82 5.51 -4.23 1.75
C PHE A 82 6.89 -3.92 2.35
N PHE A 83 6.97 -3.78 3.67
CA PHE A 83 8.21 -3.33 4.34
C PHE A 83 9.41 -4.27 4.17
N HIS A 84 9.17 -5.55 3.83
CA HIS A 84 10.22 -6.54 3.66
C HIS A 84 11.11 -6.32 2.42
N PHE A 85 10.71 -5.44 1.49
CA PHE A 85 11.55 -5.05 0.35
C PHE A 85 12.73 -4.15 0.74
N PHE A 86 12.77 -3.67 1.98
CA PHE A 86 13.68 -2.63 2.42
C PHE A 86 14.57 -3.10 3.56
N ASP A 87 15.80 -2.58 3.62
CA ASP A 87 16.64 -2.68 4.82
C ASP A 87 16.09 -1.80 5.95
N TRP A 88 16.67 -1.90 7.15
CA TRP A 88 16.16 -1.15 8.31
C TRP A 88 16.06 0.36 8.07
N GLY A 89 17.09 0.96 7.46
CA GLY A 89 17.10 2.41 7.20
C GLY A 89 15.96 2.81 6.28
N ARG A 90 15.75 2.06 5.19
CA ARG A 90 14.65 2.29 4.25
C ARG A 90 13.28 1.90 4.81
N GLN A 91 13.18 0.90 5.68
CA GLN A 91 11.95 0.56 6.41
C GLN A 91 11.48 1.74 7.27
N VAL A 92 12.39 2.38 8.01
CA VAL A 92 12.07 3.58 8.80
C VAL A 92 11.66 4.73 7.88
N ALA A 93 12.42 4.96 6.79
CA ALA A 93 12.11 6.03 5.85
C ALA A 93 10.74 5.85 5.20
N VAL A 94 10.42 4.65 4.70
CA VAL A 94 9.14 4.38 4.05
C VAL A 94 7.98 4.39 5.04
N THR A 95 8.19 3.96 6.29
CA THR A 95 7.17 4.06 7.35
C THR A 95 6.80 5.52 7.60
N LYS A 96 7.79 6.42 7.66
CA LYS A 96 7.52 7.86 7.80
C LYS A 96 6.70 8.40 6.63
N GLN A 97 6.99 7.96 5.40
CA GLN A 97 6.23 8.36 4.23
C GLN A 97 4.77 7.89 4.27
N VAL A 98 4.56 6.61 4.61
CA VAL A 98 3.21 6.05 4.79
C VAL A 98 2.42 6.81 5.87
N VAL A 99 3.06 7.18 6.98
CA VAL A 99 2.43 7.97 8.04
C VAL A 99 2.03 9.38 7.56
N LYS A 100 2.80 10.04 6.69
CA LYS A 100 2.40 11.35 6.13
C LYS A 100 1.10 11.28 5.32
N LEU A 101 0.83 10.15 4.67
CA LEU A 101 -0.37 9.95 3.88
C LEU A 101 -1.62 9.71 4.75
N LEU A 102 -1.43 9.18 5.97
CA LEU A 102 -2.53 8.98 6.91
C LEU A 102 -3.09 10.31 7.42
N ARG A 103 -4.42 10.37 7.49
CA ARG A 103 -5.15 11.48 8.10
C ARG A 103 -4.95 11.44 9.63
N PRO A 104 -4.61 12.55 10.29
CA PRO A 104 -4.37 12.57 11.74
C PRO A 104 -5.69 12.66 12.52
N VAL A 105 -6.56 11.65 12.38
CA VAL A 105 -7.85 11.56 13.09
C VAL A 105 -8.00 10.21 13.78
N PRO A 106 -8.81 10.12 14.85
CA PRO A 106 -9.16 8.84 15.46
C PRO A 106 -9.71 7.84 14.42
N GLY A 107 -9.26 6.59 14.50
CA GLY A 107 -9.65 5.52 13.59
C GLY A 107 -8.81 5.39 12.32
N SER A 108 -7.84 6.30 12.07
CA SER A 108 -6.86 6.08 11.02
C SER A 108 -5.94 4.89 11.34
N LEU A 109 -5.65 4.06 10.34
CA LEU A 109 -5.00 2.76 10.53
C LEU A 109 -3.98 2.45 9.42
N LEU A 110 -2.77 2.06 9.83
CA LEU A 110 -1.85 1.30 9.00
C LEU A 110 -2.04 -0.20 9.34
N THR A 111 -2.39 -1.01 8.34
CA THR A 111 -2.64 -2.44 8.47
C THR A 111 -1.83 -3.24 7.44
N GLY A 112 -1.88 -4.57 7.56
CA GLY A 112 -1.18 -5.50 6.69
C GLY A 112 -0.40 -6.54 7.49
N ARG A 113 -0.04 -7.64 6.82
CA ARG A 113 0.84 -8.66 7.41
C ARG A 113 2.28 -8.14 7.41
N HIS A 114 2.82 -7.90 8.59
CA HIS A 114 4.21 -7.50 8.81
C HIS A 114 4.92 -8.64 9.56
N SER A 115 5.78 -9.37 8.85
CA SER A 115 6.57 -10.44 9.48
C SER A 115 7.89 -9.87 9.99
N GLY A 116 8.11 -9.95 11.30
CA GLY A 116 9.41 -9.69 11.93
C GLY A 116 10.14 -10.99 12.26
N ASN A 117 11.36 -10.85 12.78
CA ASN A 117 12.10 -11.98 13.33
C ASN A 117 12.05 -11.98 14.85
N VAL A 118 12.05 -13.16 15.47
CA VAL A 118 12.15 -13.30 16.93
C VAL A 118 13.51 -12.81 17.43
N GLN A 119 14.57 -13.06 16.66
CA GLN A 119 15.90 -12.53 16.93
C GLN A 119 16.15 -11.28 16.08
N PRO A 120 16.32 -10.10 16.68
CA PRO A 120 16.58 -8.87 15.94
C PRO A 120 18.01 -8.89 15.37
N GLY A 121 18.20 -8.26 14.21
CA GLY A 121 19.51 -8.08 13.59
C GLY A 121 19.50 -8.32 12.08
N LYS A 122 20.55 -7.86 11.40
CA LYS A 122 20.82 -8.26 10.01
C LYS A 122 21.26 -9.72 10.03
N ARG A 123 20.62 -10.56 9.22
CA ARG A 123 21.12 -11.89 8.93
C ARG A 123 22.05 -11.77 7.74
N GLU A 124 23.32 -12.07 7.94
CA GLU A 124 24.19 -12.38 6.81
C GLU A 124 23.64 -13.67 6.18
N GLY A 125 23.45 -13.66 4.87
CA GLY A 125 22.93 -14.84 4.19
C GLY A 125 23.88 -16.00 4.43
N SER A 126 23.39 -17.14 4.91
CA SER A 126 24.04 -18.39 4.57
C SER A 126 23.99 -18.49 3.05
N GLU A 127 25.15 -18.67 2.41
CA GLU A 127 25.21 -19.05 0.99
C GLU A 127 24.18 -20.16 0.74
N LEU A 128 23.30 -19.93 -0.24
CA LEU A 128 22.45 -20.97 -0.82
C LEU A 128 23.28 -21.77 -1.83
#